data_AF-A0A7Y1YNB9-F1
#
_entry.id   AF-A0A7Y1YNB9-F1
#
_cell.length_a   1.000
_cell.length_b   1.000
_cell.length_c   1.000
_cell.angle_alpha   90.00
_cell.angle_beta   90.00
_cell.angle_gamma   90.00
#
_symmetry.space_group_name_H-M   'P 1'
#
loop_
_entity.id
_entity.type
_entity.pdbx_description
1 polymer ?
#
loop_
_entity_poly.entity_id
_entity_poly.type
_entity_poly.pdbx_seq_one_letter_code
_entity_poly.pdbx_strand_id
1 'polypeptide(L)'
;MKNITLFFLTLLMSTFLRGQSDTNSLGMLPSEVWETSGLLFYNNELITHNDSGNEANLFVIDTLSRAISRTVVISNAQNIDWEDMAQ
;
A
#
# COMPACT_ATOMS: atom_id res chain seq x y z
N MET A 1 24.86 41.30 -8.86
CA MET A 1 24.65 40.90 -7.44
C MET A 1 23.22 40.38 -7.20
N LYS A 2 22.18 41.12 -7.59
CA LYS A 2 20.76 40.75 -7.37
C LYS A 2 20.37 39.33 -7.84
N ASN A 3 20.85 38.90 -9.02
CA ASN A 3 20.56 37.56 -9.56
C ASN A 3 21.29 36.43 -8.80
N ILE A 4 22.49 36.71 -8.28
CA ILE A 4 23.26 35.78 -7.45
C ILE A 4 22.56 35.62 -6.09
N THR A 5 22.11 36.72 -5.49
CA THR A 5 21.31 36.71 -4.25
C THR A 5 20.01 35.91 -4.44
N LEU A 6 19.31 36.09 -5.56
CA LEU A 6 18.09 35.36 -5.86
C LEU A 6 18.35 33.85 -6.00
N PHE A 7 19.45 33.45 -6.66
CA PHE A 7 19.85 32.05 -6.79
C PHE A 7 20.11 31.39 -5.44
N PHE A 8 20.86 32.05 -4.55
CA PHE A 8 21.10 31.52 -3.20
C PHE A 8 19.83 31.46 -2.36
N LEU A 9 18.92 32.42 -2.51
CA LEU A 9 17.62 32.41 -1.84
C LEU A 9 16.75 31.23 -2.30
N THR A 10 16.72 30.94 -3.61
CA THR A 10 16.00 29.78 -4.14
C THR A 10 16.61 28.46 -3.70
N LEU A 11 17.94 28.37 -3.61
CA LEU A 11 18.65 27.17 -3.14
C LEU A 11 18.43 26.94 -1.63
N LEU A 12 18.29 28.00 -0.84
CA LEU A 12 18.01 27.87 0.59
C LEU A 12 16.59 27.34 0.82
N MET A 13 15.62 27.80 0.04
CA MET A 13 14.21 27.41 0.16
C MET A 13 13.94 25.96 -0.22
N SER A 14 14.72 25.37 -1.13
CA SER A 14 14.53 23.97 -1.54
C SER A 14 14.83 22.96 -0.43
N THR A 15 15.61 23.33 0.59
CA THR A 15 15.95 22.45 1.71
C THR A 15 14.80 22.24 2.71
N PHE A 16 13.74 23.05 2.62
CA PHE A 16 12.53 22.95 3.44
C PHE A 16 11.39 22.16 2.77
N LEU A 17 11.57 21.73 1.52
CA LEU A 17 10.59 20.89 0.84
C LEU A 17 10.71 19.45 1.37
N ARG A 18 9.78 19.06 2.24
CA ARG A 18 9.58 17.66 2.64
C ARG A 18 8.35 17.12 1.93
N GLY A 19 8.57 16.20 0.98
CA GLY A 19 7.49 15.57 0.22
C GLY A 19 6.94 14.28 0.82
N GLN A 20 7.58 13.75 1.87
CA GLN A 20 7.21 12.49 2.50
C GLN A 20 6.80 12.73 3.95
N SER A 21 5.64 12.19 4.32
CA SER A 21 5.19 12.15 5.72
C SER A 21 5.89 11.01 6.45
N ASP A 22 6.11 11.17 7.74
CA ASP A 22 6.63 10.09 8.58
C ASP A 22 5.61 8.93 8.59
N THR A 23 6.08 7.72 8.32
CA THR A 23 5.27 6.50 8.37
C THR A 23 5.63 5.71 9.61
N ASN A 24 4.63 5.06 10.22
CA ASN A 24 4.83 4.16 11.34
C ASN A 24 4.45 2.75 10.92
N SER A 25 5.30 1.77 11.25
CA SER A 25 4.92 0.37 11.11
C SER A 25 3.87 0.03 12.15
N LEU A 26 2.68 -0.39 11.70
CA LEU A 26 1.58 -0.78 12.57
C LEU A 26 1.68 -2.24 13.03
N GLY A 27 2.51 -3.06 12.38
CA GLY A 27 2.67 -4.47 12.69
C GLY A 27 2.78 -5.34 11.43
N MET A 28 2.78 -6.65 11.65
CA MET A 28 2.77 -7.64 10.57
C MET A 28 1.33 -7.98 10.17
N LEU A 29 1.14 -8.33 8.90
CA LEU A 29 -0.08 -8.95 8.43
C LEU A 29 -0.17 -10.41 8.92
N PRO A 30 -1.38 -11.02 8.88
CA PRO A 30 -1.55 -12.45 9.13
C PRO A 30 -0.65 -13.30 8.22
N SER A 31 -0.16 -14.43 8.73
CA SER A 31 0.78 -15.32 8.01
C SER A 31 0.26 -15.88 6.69
N GLU A 32 -1.06 -15.94 6.52
CA GLU A 32 -1.76 -16.37 5.32
C GLU A 32 -1.60 -15.35 4.19
N VAL A 33 -1.36 -14.08 4.54
CA VAL A 33 -1.03 -12.98 3.63
C VAL A 33 0.47 -12.78 3.68
N TRP A 34 1.19 -13.68 3.01
CA TRP A 34 2.65 -13.68 3.00
C TRP A 34 3.23 -12.71 1.97
N GLU A 35 2.41 -12.22 1.04
CA GLU A 35 2.69 -11.08 0.18
C GLU A 35 1.44 -10.21 -0.04
N THR A 36 1.59 -9.12 -0.80
CA THR A 36 0.51 -8.18 -1.12
C THR A 36 0.85 -7.49 -2.44
N SER A 37 0.42 -8.08 -3.56
CA SER A 37 0.67 -7.49 -4.89
C SER A 37 -0.29 -6.32 -5.16
N GLY A 38 -1.55 -6.45 -4.76
CA GLY A 38 -2.53 -5.35 -4.76
C GLY A 38 -3.09 -5.04 -3.37
N LEU A 39 -3.39 -3.77 -3.08
CA LEU A 39 -3.95 -3.32 -1.80
C LEU A 39 -5.06 -2.28 -2.01
N LEU A 40 -6.24 -2.55 -1.46
CA LEU A 40 -7.39 -1.66 -1.49
C LEU A 40 -7.85 -1.34 -0.06
N PHE A 41 -8.13 -0.07 0.22
CA PHE A 41 -8.85 0.32 1.43
C PHE A 41 -10.30 0.63 1.07
N TYR A 42 -11.23 -0.18 1.56
CA TYR A 42 -12.65 -0.07 1.23
C TYR A 42 -13.50 -0.36 2.46
N ASN A 43 -14.49 0.50 2.74
CA ASN A 43 -15.40 0.37 3.88
C ASN A 43 -14.69 0.09 5.22
N ASN A 44 -13.61 0.83 5.51
CA ASN A 44 -12.79 0.70 6.73
C ASN A 44 -12.03 -0.62 6.89
N GLU A 45 -11.98 -1.45 5.85
CA GLU A 45 -11.20 -2.68 5.79
C GLU A 45 -10.06 -2.56 4.77
N LEU A 46 -9.00 -3.34 4.96
CA LEU A 46 -7.99 -3.56 3.93
C LEU A 46 -8.34 -4.83 3.17
N ILE A 47 -8.18 -4.81 1.85
CA ILE A 47 -8.37 -5.96 0.98
C ILE A 47 -7.08 -6.16 0.20
N THR A 48 -6.58 -7.38 0.16
CA THR A 48 -5.36 -7.72 -0.58
C THR A 48 -5.40 -9.16 -1.08
N HIS A 49 -4.40 -9.56 -1.87
CA HIS A 49 -4.19 -10.92 -2.34
C HIS A 49 -2.69 -11.22 -2.40
N ASN A 50 -2.38 -12.51 -2.25
CA ASN A 50 -1.11 -13.03 -2.73
C ASN A 50 -1.19 -13.20 -4.27
N ASP A 51 -0.10 -13.51 -4.95
CA ASP A 51 0.02 -13.69 -6.41
C ASP A 51 0.83 -14.97 -6.77
N SER A 52 1.43 -15.10 -7.96
CA SER A 52 2.38 -16.15 -8.34
C SER A 52 1.83 -17.59 -8.37
N GLY A 53 0.56 -17.77 -8.73
CA GLY A 53 -0.05 -19.10 -8.87
C GLY A 53 -0.72 -19.63 -7.60
N ASN A 54 -0.88 -18.78 -6.57
CA ASN A 54 -1.65 -19.10 -5.37
C ASN A 54 -3.14 -19.34 -5.67
N GLU A 55 -3.92 -19.69 -4.65
CA GLU A 55 -5.38 -19.64 -4.77
C GLU A 55 -5.86 -18.22 -5.10
N ALA A 56 -6.90 -18.10 -5.91
CA ALA A 56 -7.53 -16.83 -6.27
C ALA A 56 -8.39 -16.31 -5.10
N ASN A 57 -7.71 -15.88 -4.04
CA ASN A 57 -8.32 -15.43 -2.79
C ASN A 57 -8.10 -13.93 -2.60
N LEU A 58 -9.15 -13.24 -2.16
CA LEU A 58 -9.05 -11.91 -1.57
C LEU A 58 -9.15 -12.03 -0.05
N PHE A 59 -8.19 -11.47 0.66
CA PHE A 59 -8.16 -11.40 2.11
C PHE A 59 -8.67 -10.04 2.55
N VAL A 60 -9.74 -10.02 3.34
CA VAL A 60 -10.28 -8.83 3.99
C VAL A 60 -9.74 -8.78 5.42
N ILE A 61 -9.10 -7.67 5.76
CA ILE A 61 -8.34 -7.49 6.99
C ILE A 61 -8.94 -6.31 7.76
N ASP A 62 -9.27 -6.58 9.02
CA ASP A 62 -9.73 -5.55 9.95
C ASP A 62 -8.56 -4.64 10.35
N THR A 63 -8.75 -3.33 10.24
CA THR A 63 -7.67 -2.35 10.40
C THR A 63 -7.22 -2.13 11.84
N LEU A 64 -8.00 -2.58 12.83
CA LEU A 64 -7.70 -2.41 14.25
C LEU A 64 -6.98 -3.63 14.83
N SER A 65 -7.58 -4.80 14.63
CA SER A 65 -7.05 -6.09 15.09
C SER A 65 -5.91 -6.59 14.20
N ARG A 66 -5.92 -6.24 12.90
CA ARG A 66 -5.06 -6.79 11.83
C ARG A 66 -5.31 -8.27 11.55
N ALA A 67 -6.46 -8.79 11.97
CA ALA A 67 -6.88 -10.16 11.67
C ALA A 67 -7.65 -10.22 10.33
N ILE A 68 -7.61 -11.37 9.68
CA ILE A 68 -8.46 -11.65 8.51
C ILE A 68 -9.91 -11.76 9.01
N SER A 69 -10.77 -10.81 8.61
CA SER A 69 -12.20 -10.84 8.92
C SER A 69 -12.95 -11.76 7.96
N ARG A 70 -12.48 -11.88 6.72
CA ARG A 70 -13.09 -12.69 5.66
C ARG A 70 -12.08 -13.06 4.59
N THR A 71 -12.15 -14.29 4.08
CA THR A 71 -11.50 -14.69 2.82
C THR A 71 -12.56 -14.90 1.75
N VAL A 72 -12.37 -14.32 0.58
CA VAL A 72 -13.26 -14.46 -0.57
C VAL A 72 -12.55 -15.22 -1.68
N VAL A 73 -13.10 -16.37 -2.07
CA VAL A 73 -12.60 -17.15 -3.20
C VAL A 73 -13.22 -16.64 -4.49
N ILE A 74 -12.40 -16.28 -5.47
CA ILE A 74 -12.84 -15.88 -6.80
C ILE A 74 -12.95 -17.12 -7.69
N SER A 75 -14.17 -17.62 -7.84
CA SER A 75 -14.43 -18.79 -8.68
C SER A 75 -14.10 -18.53 -10.16
N ASN A 76 -13.59 -19.55 -10.86
CA ASN A 76 -13.23 -19.51 -12.27
C ASN A 76 -12.12 -18.51 -12.63
N ALA A 77 -11.29 -18.13 -11.65
CA ALA A 77 -10.13 -17.29 -11.86
C ALA A 77 -8.84 -18.05 -11.50
N GLN A 78 -7.76 -17.74 -12.20
CA GLN A 78 -6.41 -18.17 -11.85
C GLN A 78 -5.65 -16.93 -11.39
N ASN A 79 -4.96 -17.07 -10.26
CA ASN A 79 -4.13 -16.03 -9.70
C ASN A 79 -2.72 -16.14 -10.28
N ILE A 80 -2.54 -15.57 -11.47
CA ILE A 80 -1.26 -15.54 -12.17
C ILE A 80 -1.02 -14.10 -12.56
N ASP A 81 0.03 -13.48 -12.02
CA ASP A 81 0.45 -12.12 -12.35
C ASP A 81 -0.64 -11.08 -12.02
N TRP A 82 -1.32 -11.26 -10.89
CA TRP A 82 -2.20 -10.25 -10.33
C TRP A 82 -1.34 -9.20 -9.64
N GLU A 83 -1.36 -7.98 -10.18
CA GLU A 83 -0.42 -6.91 -9.77
C GLU A 83 -1.10 -5.71 -9.11
N ASP A 84 -2.41 -5.52 -9.29
CA ASP A 84 -3.08 -4.29 -8.85
C ASP A 84 -4.56 -4.48 -8.50
N MET A 85 -5.10 -3.57 -7.69
CA MET A 85 -6.52 -3.48 -7.36
C MET A 85 -6.99 -2.03 -7.26
N ALA A 86 -8.20 -1.76 -7.76
CA ALA A 86 -8.82 -0.43 -7.71
C ALA A 86 -10.32 -0.51 -7.35
N GLN A 87 -10.90 0.65 -7.02
CA GLN A 87 -12.32 0.85 -6.72
C GLN A 87 -12.93 1.90 -7.65
#